data_AF-A0A522VZ86-F1
#
_entry.id   AF-A0A522VZ86-F1
#
_cell.length_a   1.000
_cell.length_b   1.000
_cell.length_c   1.000
_cell.angle_alpha   90.00
_cell.angle_beta   90.00
_cell.angle_gamma   90.00
#
_symmetry.space_group_name_H-M   'P 1'
#
loop_
_entity.id
_entity.type
_entity.pdbx_description
1 polymer ?
#
loop_
_entity_poly.entity_id
_entity_poly.type
_entity_poly.pdbx_seq_one_letter_code
_entity_poly.pdbx_strand_id
1 'polypeptide(L)'
;MEGIVTLENAVVLLAAVGSFITILGIGMSLAQRDQLSSRMKAVAARREELSRQQKAKFQQRSRLMPKAHVGAMRSMLEKMKLENLIGSKETRNKLAQAGWRSQGAPVTYAFTRVVTPVVLLILVLVLTAGVKKFDFTFPVKLMVLSVTALIGFYLPG
;
A
#
# COMPACT_ATOMS: atom_id res chain seq x y z
N MET A 1 -80.76 -33.98 -23.33
CA MET A 1 -79.41 -33.45 -23.02
C MET A 1 -79.55 -32.27 -22.05
N GLU A 2 -80.13 -32.47 -20.87
CA GLU A 2 -80.42 -31.36 -19.93
C GLU A 2 -79.86 -31.59 -18.51
N GLY A 3 -79.14 -32.70 -18.28
CA GLY A 3 -78.54 -33.03 -16.98
C GLY A 3 -77.13 -32.49 -16.75
N ILE A 4 -76.55 -31.76 -17.71
CA ILE A 4 -75.14 -31.31 -17.65
C ILE A 4 -75.02 -29.85 -17.19
N VAL A 5 -76.13 -29.09 -17.24
CA VAL A 5 -76.16 -27.65 -16.94
C VAL A 5 -77.08 -27.37 -15.74
N THR A 6 -76.82 -28.06 -14.63
CA THR A 6 -77.37 -27.67 -13.33
C THR A 6 -76.58 -26.48 -12.76
N LEU A 7 -77.24 -25.61 -11.99
CA LEU A 7 -76.61 -24.45 -11.34
C LEU A 7 -75.35 -24.85 -10.54
N GLU A 8 -75.40 -26.03 -9.93
CA GLU A 8 -74.31 -26.62 -9.15
C GLU A 8 -73.06 -26.91 -10.00
N ASN A 9 -73.23 -27.54 -11.18
CA ASN A 9 -72.11 -27.80 -12.10
C ASN A 9 -71.49 -26.50 -12.64
N ALA A 10 -72.30 -25.48 -12.91
CA ALA A 10 -71.81 -24.18 -13.37
C ALA A 10 -70.96 -23.48 -12.29
N VAL A 11 -71.37 -23.56 -11.03
CA VAL A 11 -70.61 -23.02 -9.89
C VAL A 11 -69.28 -23.77 -9.70
N VAL A 12 -69.29 -25.10 -9.78
CA VAL A 12 -68.08 -25.92 -9.68
C VAL A 12 -67.10 -25.62 -10.82
N LEU A 13 -67.60 -25.44 -12.04
CA LEU A 13 -66.77 -25.15 -13.21
C LEU A 13 -66.16 -23.74 -13.14
N LEU A 14 -66.92 -22.73 -12.70
CA LEU A 14 -66.37 -21.40 -12.45
C LEU A 14 -65.34 -21.40 -11.31
N ALA A 15 -65.60 -22.12 -10.22
CA ALA A 15 -64.67 -22.23 -9.10
C ALA A 15 -63.36 -22.94 -9.50
N ALA A 16 -63.45 -23.99 -10.31
CA ALA A 16 -62.28 -24.69 -10.86
C ALA A 16 -61.43 -23.77 -11.74
N VAL A 17 -62.05 -23.02 -12.66
CA VAL A 17 -61.34 -22.05 -13.51
C VAL A 17 -60.74 -20.91 -12.67
N GLY A 18 -61.49 -20.38 -11.71
CA GLY A 18 -61.01 -19.29 -10.84
C GLY A 18 -59.81 -19.69 -9.97
N SER A 19 -59.85 -20.88 -9.37
CA SER A 19 -58.72 -21.43 -8.61
C SER A 19 -57.50 -21.67 -9.49
N PHE A 20 -57.68 -22.18 -10.71
CA PHE A 20 -56.60 -22.38 -11.68
C PHE A 20 -55.92 -21.07 -12.08
N ILE A 21 -56.71 -20.02 -12.37
CA ILE A 21 -56.19 -18.68 -12.67
C ILE A 21 -55.43 -18.10 -11.47
N THR A 22 -55.93 -18.31 -10.26
CA THR A 22 -55.29 -17.84 -9.03
C THR A 22 -53.93 -18.51 -8.80
N ILE A 23 -53.84 -19.83 -9.02
CA ILE A 23 -52.58 -20.58 -8.92
C ILE A 23 -51.57 -20.07 -9.96
N LEU A 24 -51.99 -19.86 -11.21
CA LEU A 24 -51.13 -19.31 -12.26
C LEU A 24 -50.66 -17.89 -11.96
N GLY A 25 -51.55 -17.03 -11.45
CA GLY A 25 -51.22 -15.66 -11.06
C GLY A 25 -50.18 -15.60 -9.93
N ILE A 26 -50.34 -16.45 -8.90
CA ILE A 26 -49.37 -16.56 -7.81
C ILE A 26 -48.05 -17.14 -8.32
N GLY A 27 -48.08 -18.15 -9.19
CA GLY A 27 -46.89 -18.76 -9.79
C GLY A 27 -46.05 -17.75 -10.59
N MET A 28 -46.67 -16.93 -11.43
CA MET A 28 -45.98 -15.87 -12.17
C MET A 28 -45.41 -14.77 -11.26
N SER A 29 -46.17 -14.35 -10.23
CA SER A 29 -45.72 -13.37 -9.25
C SER A 29 -44.50 -13.87 -8.46
N LEU A 30 -44.44 -15.16 -8.14
CA LEU A 30 -43.29 -15.78 -7.49
C LEU A 30 -42.08 -15.89 -8.43
N ALA A 31 -42.30 -16.22 -9.71
CA ALA A 31 -41.22 -16.31 -10.72
C ALA A 31 -40.53 -14.96 -10.97
N GLN A 32 -41.26 -13.84 -10.89
CA GLN A 32 -40.69 -12.48 -11.02
C GLN A 32 -39.77 -12.06 -9.86
N ARG A 33 -39.73 -12.80 -8.75
CA ARG A 33 -38.88 -12.46 -7.57
C ARG A 33 -37.39 -12.69 -7.80
N ASP A 34 -36.98 -13.26 -8.93
CA ASP A 34 -35.56 -13.55 -9.21
C ASP A 34 -34.72 -12.30 -9.58
N GLN A 35 -35.21 -11.09 -9.27
CA GLN A 35 -34.41 -9.86 -9.38
C GLN A 35 -33.21 -9.84 -8.41
N LEU A 36 -33.31 -10.57 -7.29
CA LEU A 36 -32.25 -10.62 -6.28
C LEU A 36 -30.99 -11.36 -6.77
N SER A 37 -31.15 -12.47 -7.50
CA SER A 37 -30.00 -13.22 -8.03
C SER A 37 -29.25 -12.41 -9.09
N SER A 38 -29.98 -11.69 -9.96
CA SER A 38 -29.43 -10.77 -10.96
C SER A 38 -28.64 -9.62 -10.29
N ARG A 39 -29.22 -9.00 -9.26
CA ARG A 39 -28.55 -7.93 -8.48
C ARG A 39 -27.29 -8.43 -7.77
N MET A 40 -27.34 -9.63 -7.17
CA MET A 40 -26.18 -10.25 -6.52
C MET A 40 -25.04 -10.49 -7.51
N LYS A 41 -25.33 -11.02 -8.70
CA LYS A 41 -24.33 -11.21 -9.78
C LYS A 41 -23.72 -9.87 -10.21
N ALA A 42 -24.53 -8.82 -10.37
CA ALA A 42 -24.06 -7.49 -10.73
C ALA A 42 -23.13 -6.89 -9.65
N VAL A 43 -23.46 -7.06 -8.37
CA VAL A 43 -22.62 -6.59 -7.25
C VAL A 43 -21.31 -7.38 -7.18
N ALA A 44 -21.35 -8.70 -7.36
CA ALA A 44 -20.15 -9.54 -7.39
C ALA A 44 -19.20 -9.11 -8.52
N ALA A 45 -19.72 -8.91 -9.74
CA ALA A 45 -18.94 -8.44 -10.88
C ALA A 45 -18.31 -7.05 -10.62
N ARG A 46 -19.05 -6.12 -9.99
CA ARG A 46 -18.51 -4.81 -9.60
C ARG A 46 -17.41 -4.90 -8.54
N ARG A 47 -17.56 -5.78 -7.55
CA ARG A 47 -16.52 -6.02 -6.53
C ARG A 47 -15.24 -6.58 -7.16
N GLU A 48 -15.38 -7.50 -8.10
CA GLU A 48 -14.22 -8.08 -8.78
C GLU A 48 -13.49 -7.04 -9.64
N GLU A 49 -14.23 -6.21 -10.39
CA GLU A 49 -13.69 -5.11 -11.17
C GLU A 49 -12.94 -4.09 -10.27
N LEU A 50 -13.53 -3.68 -9.15
CA LEU A 50 -12.89 -2.79 -8.19
C LEU A 50 -11.61 -3.41 -7.59
N SER A 51 -11.63 -4.70 -7.27
CA SER A 51 -10.45 -5.42 -6.79
C SER A 51 -9.32 -5.44 -7.83
N ARG A 52 -9.65 -5.68 -9.11
CA ARG A 52 -8.70 -5.62 -10.22
C ARG A 52 -8.11 -4.22 -10.39
N GLN A 53 -8.94 -3.19 -10.37
CA GLN A 53 -8.49 -1.79 -10.45
C GLN A 53 -7.60 -1.38 -9.27
N GLN A 54 -7.92 -1.79 -8.05
CA GLN A 54 -7.08 -1.54 -6.88
C GLN A 54 -5.72 -2.21 -7.03
N LYS A 55 -5.68 -3.50 -7.41
CA LYS A 55 -4.42 -4.23 -7.66
C LYS A 55 -3.58 -3.58 -8.76
N ALA A 56 -4.20 -3.16 -9.86
CA ALA A 56 -3.53 -2.44 -10.94
C ALA A 56 -2.92 -1.11 -10.46
N LYS A 57 -3.67 -0.32 -9.67
CA LYS A 57 -3.17 0.93 -9.06
C LYS A 57 -1.98 0.66 -8.12
N PHE A 58 -2.00 -0.41 -7.33
CA PHE A 58 -0.85 -0.78 -6.49
C PHE A 58 0.37 -1.20 -7.31
N GLN A 59 0.20 -1.96 -8.39
CA GLN A 59 1.29 -2.34 -9.27
C GLN A 59 1.89 -1.14 -10.01
N GLN A 60 1.05 -0.25 -10.54
CA GLN A 60 1.50 1.00 -11.18
C GLN A 60 2.24 1.90 -10.19
N ARG A 61 1.70 2.08 -8.97
CA ARG A 61 2.38 2.84 -7.91
C ARG A 61 3.69 2.19 -7.47
N SER A 62 3.76 0.87 -7.38
CA SER A 62 5.02 0.15 -7.08
C SER A 62 6.06 0.34 -8.18
N ARG A 63 5.65 0.52 -9.44
CA ARG A 63 6.54 0.76 -10.59
C ARG A 63 7.04 2.21 -10.64
N LEU A 64 6.21 3.15 -10.19
CA LEU A 64 6.54 4.58 -10.11
C LEU A 64 7.28 4.97 -8.82
N MET A 65 7.25 4.14 -7.78
CA MET A 65 8.08 4.37 -6.59
C MET A 65 9.55 4.09 -6.93
N PRO A 66 10.49 4.96 -6.52
CA PRO A 66 11.92 4.76 -6.73
C PRO A 66 12.47 3.68 -5.79
N LYS A 67 11.99 2.44 -5.90
CA LYS A 67 12.51 1.27 -5.17
C LYS A 67 13.96 0.99 -5.57
N ALA A 68 14.37 1.36 -6.79
CA ALA A 68 15.74 1.18 -7.27
C ALA A 68 16.78 1.92 -6.40
N HIS A 69 16.50 3.17 -6.01
CA HIS A 69 17.41 3.94 -5.16
C HIS A 69 17.53 3.36 -3.74
N VAL A 70 16.40 2.96 -3.14
CA VAL A 70 16.39 2.36 -1.79
C VAL A 70 17.05 0.98 -1.81
N GLY A 71 16.87 0.20 -2.88
CA GLY A 71 17.54 -1.09 -3.06
C GLY A 71 19.06 -0.96 -3.16
N ALA A 72 19.55 0.00 -3.96
CA ALA A 72 20.98 0.28 -4.06
C ALA A 72 21.58 0.76 -2.73
N MET A 73 20.90 1.67 -2.02
CA MET A 73 21.31 2.08 -0.66
C MET A 73 21.37 0.88 0.29
N ARG A 74 20.35 0.01 0.27
CA ARG A 74 20.30 -1.19 1.13
C ARG A 74 21.46 -2.13 0.86
N SER A 75 21.76 -2.43 -0.41
CA SER A 75 22.87 -3.31 -0.78
C SER A 75 24.24 -2.75 -0.38
N MET A 76 24.40 -1.42 -0.37
CA MET A 76 25.62 -0.78 0.11
C MET A 76 25.76 -0.91 1.65
N LEU A 77 24.67 -0.73 2.40
CA LEU A 77 24.68 -0.90 3.86
C LEU A 77 24.89 -2.37 4.29
N GLU A 78 24.34 -3.31 3.54
CA GLU A 78 24.48 -4.74 3.77
C GLU A 78 25.95 -5.19 3.60
N LYS A 79 26.65 -4.65 2.60
CA LYS A 79 28.10 -4.85 2.42
C LYS A 79 28.93 -4.31 3.59
N MET A 80 28.46 -3.27 4.28
CA MET A 80 29.12 -2.71 5.46
C MET A 80 28.73 -3.42 6.78
N LYS A 81 27.95 -4.52 6.74
CA LYS A 81 27.41 -5.24 7.92
C LYS A 81 26.62 -4.35 8.90
N LEU A 82 26.07 -3.22 8.45
CA LEU A 82 25.29 -2.29 9.28
C LEU A 82 23.80 -2.66 9.39
N GLU A 83 23.45 -3.89 9.08
CA GLU A 83 22.07 -4.42 9.10
C GLU A 83 21.41 -4.31 10.47
N ASN A 84 22.19 -4.45 11.54
CA ASN A 84 21.73 -4.35 12.93
C ASN A 84 21.16 -2.97 13.29
N LEU A 85 21.61 -1.88 12.65
CA LEU A 85 21.07 -0.53 12.86
C LEU A 85 19.78 -0.26 12.06
N ILE A 86 19.57 -0.99 10.96
CA ILE A 86 18.41 -0.84 10.06
C ILE A 86 17.19 -1.63 10.57
N GLY A 87 17.46 -2.74 11.26
CA GLY A 87 16.45 -3.67 11.74
C GLY A 87 15.91 -3.41 13.15
N SER A 88 16.51 -2.48 13.91
CA SER A 88 16.09 -2.26 15.30
C SER A 88 14.63 -1.79 15.35
N LYS A 89 13.81 -2.48 16.16
CA LYS A 89 12.38 -2.14 16.33
C LYS A 89 12.22 -0.71 16.88
N GLU A 90 13.18 -0.25 17.68
CA GLU A 90 13.17 1.07 18.26
C GLU A 90 13.32 2.18 17.22
N THR A 91 14.28 2.07 16.29
CA THR A 91 14.47 3.07 15.22
C THR A 91 13.26 3.10 14.28
N ARG A 92 12.66 1.94 13.97
CA ARG A 92 11.42 1.88 13.19
C ARG A 92 10.24 2.53 13.90
N ASN A 93 10.09 2.31 15.20
CA ASN A 93 9.02 2.91 15.99
C ASN A 93 9.19 4.43 16.09
N LYS A 94 10.41 4.93 16.30
CA LYS A 94 10.71 6.37 16.31
C LYS A 94 10.43 7.02 14.95
N LEU A 95 10.83 6.37 13.85
CA LEU A 95 10.52 6.85 12.48
C LEU A 95 9.02 6.82 12.19
N ALA A 96 8.30 5.80 12.66
CA ALA A 96 6.85 5.71 12.51
C ALA A 96 6.14 6.82 13.31
N GLN A 97 6.61 7.12 14.53
CA GLN A 97 6.12 8.24 15.36
C GLN A 97 6.41 9.60 14.71
N ALA A 98 7.55 9.75 14.03
CA ALA A 98 7.88 10.92 13.21
C ALA A 98 7.06 11.03 11.89
N GLY A 99 6.14 10.11 11.64
CA GLY A 99 5.26 10.10 10.45
C GLY A 99 5.88 9.40 9.22
N TRP A 100 7.10 8.87 9.32
CA TRP A 100 7.83 8.21 8.24
C TRP A 100 7.50 6.72 8.18
N ARG A 101 6.30 6.41 7.68
CA ARG A 101 5.77 5.04 7.50
C ARG A 101 6.21 4.31 6.23
N SER A 102 7.17 4.86 5.48
CA SER A 102 7.67 4.24 4.24
C SER A 102 8.60 3.06 4.55
N GLN A 103 8.49 1.96 3.80
CA GLN A 103 9.37 0.78 3.97
C GLN A 103 10.86 1.09 3.75
N GLY A 104 11.19 2.18 3.05
CA GLY A 104 12.56 2.64 2.82
C GLY A 104 13.11 3.62 3.87
N ALA A 105 12.26 4.17 4.74
CA ALA A 105 12.68 5.20 5.71
C ALA A 105 13.83 4.75 6.64
N PRO A 106 13.84 3.52 7.19
CA PRO A 106 14.95 3.07 8.04
C PRO A 106 16.28 2.95 7.28
N VAL A 107 16.21 2.57 5.99
CA VAL A 107 17.40 2.39 5.14
C VAL A 107 18.01 3.75 4.79
N THR A 108 17.19 4.72 4.40
CA THR A 108 17.66 6.08 4.09
C THR A 108 18.26 6.76 5.31
N TYR A 109 17.64 6.64 6.48
CA TYR A 109 18.16 7.21 7.73
C TYR A 109 19.54 6.63 8.10
N ALA A 110 19.68 5.31 8.04
CA ALA A 110 20.95 4.64 8.31
C ALA A 110 22.02 5.00 7.26
N PHE A 111 21.66 5.12 5.98
CA PHE A 111 22.59 5.52 4.92
C PHE A 111 23.13 6.94 5.13
N THR A 112 22.25 7.90 5.42
CA THR A 112 22.65 9.28 5.71
C THR A 112 23.60 9.35 6.91
N ARG A 113 23.36 8.56 7.96
CA ARG A 113 24.26 8.51 9.13
C ARG A 113 25.68 8.09 8.82
N VAL A 114 25.85 7.22 7.82
CA VAL A 114 27.17 6.71 7.41
C VAL A 114 27.82 7.64 6.39
N VAL A 115 27.05 8.18 5.45
CA VAL A 115 27.57 9.00 4.36
C VAL A 115 27.96 10.40 4.81
N THR A 116 27.17 11.04 5.68
CA THR A 116 27.44 12.41 6.16
C THR A 116 28.84 12.61 6.75
N PRO A 117 29.34 11.78 7.70
CA PRO A 117 30.69 11.95 8.22
C PRO A 117 31.77 11.72 7.16
N VAL A 118 31.58 10.78 6.22
CA VAL A 118 32.54 10.50 5.15
C VAL A 118 32.65 11.67 4.17
N VAL A 119 31.52 12.24 3.75
CA VAL A 119 31.50 13.40 2.84
C VAL A 119 32.13 14.62 3.50
N LEU A 120 31.84 14.86 4.78
CA LEU A 120 32.43 15.96 5.53
C LEU A 120 33.95 15.82 5.68
N LEU A 121 34.46 14.62 5.93
CA LEU A 121 35.90 14.35 5.98
C LEU A 121 36.59 14.67 4.63
N ILE A 122 35.99 14.23 3.52
CA ILE A 122 36.52 14.50 2.18
C ILE A 122 36.49 16.01 1.89
N LEU A 123 35.41 16.70 2.24
CA LEU A 123 35.26 18.14 2.05
C LEU A 123 36.37 18.91 2.79
N VAL A 124 36.63 18.58 4.05
CA VAL A 124 37.70 19.19 4.86
C VAL A 124 39.07 18.92 4.24
N LEU A 125 39.32 17.69 3.77
CA LEU A 125 40.59 17.32 3.14
C LEU A 125 40.81 18.12 1.85
N VAL A 126 39.79 18.24 1.00
CA VAL A 126 39.85 19.03 -0.25
C VAL A 126 40.04 20.52 0.05
N LEU A 127 39.28 21.08 1.00
CA LEU A 127 39.37 22.50 1.37
C LEU A 127 40.77 22.86 1.89
N THR A 128 41.33 22.00 2.74
CA THR A 128 42.67 22.18 3.32
C THR A 128 43.83 21.82 2.38
N ALA A 129 43.56 21.16 1.25
CA ALA A 129 44.57 20.86 0.22
C ALA A 129 44.55 21.88 -0.94
N GLY A 130 43.37 22.43 -1.29
CA GLY A 130 43.20 23.37 -2.40
C GLY A 130 43.46 24.84 -2.03
N VAL A 131 43.23 25.23 -0.77
CA VAL A 131 43.41 26.62 -0.33
C VAL A 131 44.80 26.81 0.29
N LYS A 132 45.76 27.27 -0.51
CA LYS A 132 47.15 27.61 -0.08
C LYS A 132 47.25 28.69 1.02
N LYS A 133 46.14 29.29 1.45
CA LYS A 133 46.11 30.35 2.49
C LYS A 133 45.87 29.83 3.91
N PHE A 134 45.60 28.54 4.08
CA PHE A 134 45.40 27.92 5.39
C PHE A 134 46.62 27.07 5.76
N ASP A 135 47.71 27.71 6.21
CA ASP A 135 48.82 27.03 6.89
C ASP A 135 48.37 26.57 8.30
N PHE A 136 47.48 25.58 8.34
CA PHE A 136 47.19 24.89 9.59
C PHE A 136 48.28 23.85 9.85
N THR A 137 49.02 23.99 10.96
CA THR A 137 49.97 22.98 11.44
C THR A 137 49.28 21.61 11.50
N PHE A 138 49.99 20.55 11.13
CA PHE A 138 49.50 19.15 11.12
C PHE A 138 48.53 18.76 12.26
N PRO A 139 48.76 19.09 13.55
CA PRO A 139 47.83 18.78 14.64
C PRO A 139 46.48 19.52 14.55
N VAL A 140 46.43 20.77 14.08
CA VAL A 140 45.17 21.53 13.96
C VAL A 140 44.30 20.95 12.86
N LYS A 141 44.93 20.50 11.76
CA LYS A 141 44.24 19.80 10.67
C LYS A 141 43.60 18.50 11.15
N LEU A 142 44.27 17.72 11.99
CA LEU A 142 43.73 16.51 12.63
C LEU A 142 42.59 16.82 13.61
N MET A 143 42.67 17.93 14.35
CA MET A 143 41.63 18.35 15.29
C MET A 143 40.34 18.74 14.56
N VAL A 144 40.45 19.56 13.50
CA VAL A 144 39.31 19.94 12.65
C VAL A 144 38.69 18.71 11.98
N LEU A 145 39.52 17.78 11.50
CA LEU A 145 39.05 16.53 10.90
C LEU A 145 38.24 15.69 11.89
N SER A 146 38.74 15.55 13.13
CA SER A 146 38.08 14.80 14.21
C SER A 146 36.76 15.46 14.64
N VAL A 147 36.76 16.79 14.81
CA VAL A 147 35.55 17.55 15.18
C VAL A 147 34.50 17.48 14.08
N THR A 148 34.90 17.59 12.82
CA THR A 148 33.97 17.50 11.67
C THR A 148 33.40 16.09 11.53
N ALA A 149 34.19 15.04 11.79
CA ALA A 149 33.70 13.67 11.82
C ALA A 149 32.67 13.44 12.94
N LEU A 150 32.94 13.97 14.15
CA LEU A 150 32.02 13.89 15.29
C LEU A 150 30.72 14.62 15.02
N ILE A 151 30.79 15.84 14.47
CA ILE A 151 29.62 16.64 14.08
C ILE A 151 28.84 15.91 12.98
N GLY A 152 29.52 15.38 11.96
CA GLY A 152 28.89 14.64 10.87
C GLY A 152 28.22 13.33 11.32
N PHE A 153 28.73 12.70 12.37
CA PHE A 153 28.13 11.50 12.96
C PHE A 153 26.88 11.81 13.80
N TYR A 154 26.81 13.00 14.41
CA TYR A 154 25.68 13.45 15.25
C TYR A 154 24.60 14.24 14.52
N LEU A 155 24.91 14.84 13.36
CA LEU A 155 23.97 15.61 12.55
C LEU A 155 22.70 14.86 12.08
N PRO A 156 22.71 13.54 11.83
CA PRO A 156 21.51 12.81 11.43
C PRO A 156 20.71 12.28 12.63
N GLY A 157 20.82 12.92 13.80
CA GLY A 157 20.03 12.65 15.00
C GLY A 157 18.63 13.24 14.93
#